data_AF-A0A6G8Q621-F1
#
_entry.id   AF-A0A6G8Q621-F1
#
_cell.length_a   1.000
_cell.length_b   1.000
_cell.length_c   1.000
_cell.angle_alpha   90.00
_cell.angle_beta   90.00
_cell.angle_gamma   90.00
#
_symmetry.space_group_name_H-M   'P 1'
#
loop_
_entity.id
_entity.type
_entity.pdbx_description
1 polymer ?
#
loop_
_entity_poly.entity_id
_entity_poly.type
_entity_poly.pdbx_seq_one_letter_code
_entity_poly.pdbx_strand_id
1 'polypeptide(L)'
;MIGRRDGPNLRLSQSLGAFAGPGGDISPLHVFFGVTNAGKEEVEIVSVYVSAKGEPGPVYEGPFGGDHALPFILTPGESSRFHTRAKALAKDLKEAGYEGRPRIFLVVEDARGNRREKSFKFRVDDYLRLKDE
;
A
#
# COMPACT_ATOMS: atom_id res chain seq x y z
N MET A 1 32.19 -7.64 -13.92
CA MET A 1 31.76 -6.63 -12.93
C MET A 1 30.25 -6.50 -13.04
N ILE A 2 29.48 -7.00 -12.07
CA ILE A 2 28.03 -6.81 -12.03
C ILE A 2 27.79 -5.57 -11.18
N GLY A 3 27.51 -4.43 -11.83
CA GLY A 3 27.16 -3.20 -11.16
C GLY A 3 25.94 -3.44 -10.28
N ARG A 4 26.09 -3.31 -8.96
CA ARG A 4 24.95 -3.21 -8.04
C ARG A 4 24.13 -2.01 -8.52
N ARG A 5 22.91 -2.25 -8.99
CA ARG A 5 21.94 -1.18 -9.24
C ARG A 5 21.70 -0.48 -7.89
N ASP A 6 22.27 0.70 -7.72
CA ASP A 6 21.91 1.68 -6.69
C ASP A 6 20.51 2.21 -7.00
N GLY A 7 19.50 1.33 -6.93
CA GLY A 7 18.11 1.72 -6.97
C GLY A 7 17.70 2.34 -5.64
N PRO A 8 16.65 3.17 -5.59
CA PRO A 8 16.18 3.79 -4.36
C PRO A 8 15.95 2.73 -3.28
N ASN A 9 16.45 3.00 -2.09
CA ASN A 9 16.28 2.11 -0.94
C ASN A 9 14.97 2.44 -0.23
N LEU A 10 13.83 2.20 -0.91
CA LEU A 10 12.52 2.35 -0.27
C LEU A 10 12.22 1.13 0.60
N ARG A 11 11.91 1.39 1.87
CA ARG A 11 11.40 0.39 2.79
C ARG A 11 9.89 0.50 2.87
N LEU A 12 9.23 -0.61 2.63
CA LEU A 12 7.78 -0.70 2.66
C LEU A 12 7.31 -1.37 3.96
N SER A 13 6.24 -0.84 4.54
CA SER A 13 5.57 -1.39 5.71
C SER A 13 4.06 -1.53 5.48
N GLN A 14 3.44 -2.41 6.25
CA GLN A 14 2.00 -2.62 6.24
C GLN A 14 1.53 -2.91 7.66
N SER A 15 0.42 -2.29 8.05
CA SER A 15 -0.28 -2.59 9.30
C SER A 15 -1.79 -2.47 9.10
N LEU A 16 -2.54 -2.97 10.08
CA LEU A 16 -3.99 -2.79 10.18
C LEU A 16 -4.27 -1.89 11.37
N GLY A 17 -5.29 -1.06 11.25
CA GLY A 17 -5.70 -0.20 12.35
C GLY A 17 -7.01 0.50 12.08
N ALA A 18 -7.47 1.25 13.06
CA ALA A 18 -8.62 2.13 12.95
C ALA A 18 -8.24 3.49 13.55
N PHE A 19 -8.97 4.53 13.17
CA PHE A 19 -8.83 5.85 13.74
C PHE A 19 -9.78 5.99 14.94
N ALA A 20 -9.31 6.64 16.01
CA ALA A 20 -10.17 7.06 17.09
C ALA A 20 -10.91 8.34 16.66
N GLY A 21 -12.23 8.29 16.67
CA GLY A 21 -13.12 9.43 16.42
C GLY A 21 -13.33 10.28 17.68
N PRO A 22 -13.82 11.52 17.50
CA PRO A 22 -14.22 12.37 18.61
C PRO A 22 -15.38 11.71 19.37
N GLY A 23 -15.23 11.52 20.69
CA GLY A 23 -16.24 10.89 21.53
C GLY A 23 -16.06 9.39 21.79
N GLY A 24 -14.99 8.78 21.28
CA GLY A 24 -14.67 7.35 21.53
C GLY A 24 -15.16 6.38 20.45
N ASP A 25 -15.78 6.90 19.38
CA ASP A 25 -16.10 6.12 18.19
C ASP A 25 -14.82 5.61 17.53
N ILE A 26 -14.89 4.43 16.90
CA ILE A 26 -13.75 3.83 16.19
C ILE A 26 -14.13 3.73 14.73
N SER A 27 -13.30 4.29 13.84
CA SER A 27 -13.56 4.22 12.41
C SER A 27 -13.50 2.78 11.89
N PRO A 28 -14.02 2.52 10.66
CA PRO A 28 -13.84 1.23 10.02
C PRO A 28 -12.38 0.77 9.98
N LEU A 29 -12.16 -0.54 9.88
CA LEU A 29 -10.80 -1.08 9.76
C LEU A 29 -10.13 -0.60 8.46
N HIS A 30 -8.94 -0.03 8.59
CA HIS A 30 -8.08 0.40 7.50
C HIS A 30 -6.83 -0.48 7.39
N VAL A 31 -6.33 -0.56 6.16
CA VAL A 31 -4.99 -1.06 5.86
C VAL A 31 -4.09 0.16 5.69
N PHE A 32 -3.04 0.22 6.49
CA PHE A 32 -2.03 1.27 6.42
C PHE A 32 -0.82 0.75 5.67
N PHE A 33 -0.30 1.55 4.77
CA PHE A 33 0.90 1.31 3.98
C PHE A 33 1.90 2.41 4.29
N GLY A 34 3.14 2.04 4.61
CA GLY A 34 4.21 3.00 4.82
C GLY A 34 5.28 2.88 3.75
N VAL A 35 5.79 4.02 3.31
CA VAL A 35 6.93 4.12 2.39
C VAL A 35 7.97 5.00 3.06
N THR A 36 9.15 4.44 3.34
CA THR A 36 10.28 5.17 3.92
C THR A 36 11.41 5.21 2.92
N ASN A 37 11.94 6.39 2.61
CA ASN A 37 13.16 6.53 1.85
C ASN A 37 14.37 6.26 2.77
N ALA A 38 14.89 5.04 2.76
CA ALA A 38 16.12 4.67 3.47
C ALA A 38 17.38 4.83 2.60
N GLY A 39 17.27 5.56 1.49
CA GLY A 39 18.36 5.90 0.59
C GLY A 39 19.11 7.15 1.01
N LYS A 40 19.99 7.63 0.12
CA LYS A 40 20.77 8.87 0.30
C LYS A 40 20.32 10.00 -0.63
N GLU A 41 19.49 9.70 -1.62
CA GLU A 41 18.93 10.65 -2.58
C GLU A 41 17.44 10.80 -2.34
N GLU A 42 16.88 11.94 -2.73
CA GLU A 42 15.45 12.12 -2.81
C GLU A 42 14.83 11.18 -3.85
N VAL A 43 13.58 10.77 -3.61
CA VAL A 43 12.85 9.86 -4.49
C VAL A 43 11.46 10.44 -4.73
N GLU A 44 11.14 10.69 -5.99
CA GLU A 44 9.79 11.05 -6.40
C GLU A 44 8.95 9.79 -6.58
N ILE A 45 7.91 9.65 -5.76
CA ILE A 45 6.94 8.56 -5.84
C ILE A 45 5.80 8.99 -6.76
N VAL A 46 5.58 8.19 -7.81
CA VAL A 46 4.58 8.51 -8.86
C VAL A 46 3.40 7.55 -8.85
N SER A 47 3.57 6.35 -8.31
CA SER A 47 2.49 5.37 -8.25
C SER A 47 2.55 4.52 -6.98
N VAL A 48 1.38 4.25 -6.41
CA VAL A 48 1.15 3.34 -5.29
C VAL A 48 -0.08 2.52 -5.62
N TYR A 49 0.04 1.20 -5.59
CA TYR A 49 -1.09 0.30 -5.86
C TYR A 49 -0.90 -1.04 -5.15
N VAL A 50 -1.96 -1.85 -5.12
CA VAL A 50 -1.91 -3.24 -4.70
C VAL A 50 -2.04 -4.14 -5.92
N SER A 51 -1.18 -5.15 -6.03
CA SER A 51 -1.29 -6.25 -7.00
C SER A 51 -1.44 -7.59 -6.29
N ALA A 52 -1.86 -8.61 -7.04
CA ALA A 52 -1.96 -9.97 -6.55
C ALA A 52 -0.95 -10.89 -7.26
N LYS A 53 -0.61 -12.03 -6.63
CA LYS A 53 0.35 -12.97 -7.20
C LYS A 53 -0.19 -13.52 -8.53
N GLY A 54 0.55 -13.29 -9.61
CA GLY A 54 0.20 -13.78 -10.95
C GLY A 54 -0.45 -12.72 -11.84
N GLU A 55 -0.77 -11.54 -11.29
CA GLU A 55 -1.28 -10.42 -12.08
C GLU A 55 -0.13 -9.56 -12.65
N PRO A 56 -0.21 -9.15 -13.92
CA PRO A 56 0.71 -8.18 -14.49
C PRO A 56 0.41 -6.74 -14.03
N GLY A 57 -0.81 -6.48 -13.53
CA GLY A 57 -1.32 -5.14 -13.24
C GLY A 57 -1.83 -4.96 -11.81
N PRO A 58 -2.30 -3.74 -11.50
CA PRO A 58 -2.92 -3.44 -10.23
C PRO A 58 -4.27 -4.15 -10.10
N VAL A 59 -4.57 -4.60 -8.88
CA VAL A 59 -5.92 -5.02 -8.46
C VAL A 59 -6.63 -3.89 -7.73
N TYR A 60 -5.87 -2.98 -7.10
CA TYR A 60 -6.42 -1.81 -6.41
C TYR A 60 -5.48 -0.62 -6.56
N GLU A 61 -5.97 0.47 -7.14
CA GLU A 61 -5.21 1.71 -7.38
C GLU A 61 -5.66 2.88 -6.49
N GLY A 62 -6.68 2.68 -5.65
CA GLY A 62 -7.21 3.71 -4.78
C GLY A 62 -8.73 3.81 -4.82
N PRO A 63 -9.31 4.83 -4.16
CA PRO A 63 -8.62 5.97 -3.55
C PRO A 63 -7.80 5.58 -2.30
N PHE A 64 -6.57 6.07 -2.23
CA PHE A 64 -5.78 6.06 -1.00
C PHE A 64 -5.96 7.39 -0.27
N GLY A 65 -6.30 7.35 1.01
CA GLY A 65 -6.05 8.46 1.93
C GLY A 65 -4.58 8.45 2.36
N GLY A 66 -4.04 9.57 2.83
CA GLY A 66 -2.65 9.60 3.27
C GLY A 66 -2.09 10.98 3.48
N ASP A 67 -0.79 11.03 3.79
CA ASP A 67 -0.06 12.25 4.10
C ASP A 67 0.15 13.14 2.85
N HIS A 68 0.21 12.53 1.66
CA HIS A 68 0.48 13.23 0.39
C HIS A 68 -0.40 12.71 -0.76
N ALA A 69 -0.74 13.60 -1.69
CA ALA A 69 -1.24 13.22 -3.02
C ALA A 69 -0.07 12.82 -3.93
N LEU A 70 -0.32 11.93 -4.89
CA LEU A 70 0.66 11.56 -5.92
C LEU A 70 0.67 12.59 -7.07
N PRO A 71 1.85 12.88 -7.68
CA PRO A 71 3.17 12.47 -7.23
C PRO A 71 3.68 13.32 -6.05
N PHE A 72 4.65 12.79 -5.29
CA PHE A 72 5.32 13.53 -4.21
C PHE A 72 6.77 13.08 -4.04
N ILE A 73 7.59 13.92 -3.39
CA ILE A 73 9.00 13.66 -3.14
C ILE A 73 9.20 13.19 -1.69
N LEU A 74 9.98 12.13 -1.50
CA LEU A 74 10.51 11.70 -0.21
C LEU A 74 11.98 12.05 -0.11
N THR A 75 12.33 12.90 0.84
CA THR A 75 13.72 13.18 1.21
C THR A 75 14.37 11.97 1.92
N PRO A 76 15.71 11.87 1.95
CA PRO A 76 16.38 10.79 2.68
C PRO A 76 15.99 10.73 4.16
N GLY A 77 15.54 9.56 4.62
CA GLY A 77 15.06 9.33 5.99
C GLY A 77 13.57 9.62 6.20
N GLU A 78 12.91 10.28 5.24
CA GLU A 78 11.50 10.62 5.33
C GLU A 78 10.60 9.40 5.14
N SER A 79 9.42 9.44 5.76
CA SER A 79 8.40 8.41 5.64
C SER A 79 7.04 9.04 5.35
N SER A 80 6.30 8.43 4.43
CA SER A 80 4.91 8.77 4.11
C SER A 80 4.01 7.57 4.37
N ARG A 81 2.77 7.83 4.79
CA ARG A 81 1.74 6.82 5.02
C ARG A 81 0.53 7.01 4.11
N PHE A 82 0.04 5.87 3.62
CA PHE A 82 -1.20 5.73 2.88
C PHE A 82 -2.14 4.79 3.61
N HIS A 83 -3.43 4.93 3.38
CA HIS A 83 -4.41 4.01 3.89
C HIS A 83 -5.59 3.85 2.95
N THR A 84 -6.23 2.69 3.03
CA THR A 84 -7.52 2.42 2.41
C THR A 84 -8.37 1.58 3.36
N ARG A 85 -9.69 1.60 3.19
CA ARG A 85 -10.59 0.74 3.97
C ARG A 85 -10.30 -0.72 3.62
N ALA A 86 -10.12 -1.56 4.65
CA ALA A 86 -9.86 -2.99 4.46
C ALA A 86 -11.00 -3.66 3.67
N LYS A 87 -12.24 -3.25 3.91
CA LYS A 87 -13.40 -3.75 3.17
C LYS A 87 -13.41 -3.34 1.70
N ALA A 88 -12.95 -2.12 1.36
CA ALA A 88 -12.85 -1.67 -0.03
C ALA A 88 -11.82 -2.51 -0.78
N LEU A 89 -10.60 -2.64 -0.24
CA LEU A 89 -9.57 -3.50 -0.82
C LEU A 89 -10.04 -4.97 -0.96
N ALA A 90 -10.81 -5.47 0.02
CA ALA A 90 -11.36 -6.82 -0.04
C ALA A 90 -12.41 -6.99 -1.15
N LYS A 91 -13.23 -5.96 -1.43
CA LYS A 91 -14.19 -5.98 -2.55
C LYS A 91 -13.47 -6.10 -3.88
N ASP A 92 -12.49 -5.24 -4.15
CA ASP A 92 -11.76 -5.24 -5.42
C ASP A 92 -10.97 -6.54 -5.63
N LEU A 93 -10.38 -7.08 -4.55
CA LEU A 93 -9.73 -8.41 -4.61
C LEU A 93 -10.72 -9.52 -4.94
N LYS A 94 -11.92 -9.49 -4.34
CA LYS A 94 -12.96 -10.47 -4.60
C LYS A 94 -13.48 -10.38 -6.04
N GLU A 95 -13.65 -9.17 -6.55
CA GLU A 95 -14.06 -8.91 -7.94
C GLU A 95 -13.00 -9.39 -8.94
N ALA A 96 -11.72 -9.28 -8.58
CA ALA A 96 -10.60 -9.86 -9.33
C ALA A 96 -10.44 -11.39 -9.14
N GLY A 97 -11.37 -12.06 -8.44
CA GLY A 97 -11.39 -13.51 -8.27
C GLY A 97 -10.52 -14.05 -7.13
N TYR A 98 -10.01 -13.19 -6.26
CA TYR A 98 -9.20 -13.59 -5.11
C TYR A 98 -10.06 -13.82 -3.86
N GLU A 99 -9.93 -15.01 -3.26
CA GLU A 99 -10.73 -15.42 -2.10
C GLU A 99 -9.85 -15.94 -0.95
N GLY A 100 -10.40 -15.99 0.26
CA GLY A 100 -9.71 -16.52 1.43
C GLY A 100 -8.55 -15.63 1.88
N ARG A 101 -7.33 -16.13 1.72
CA ARG A 101 -6.10 -15.48 2.22
C ARG A 101 -5.03 -15.30 1.14
N PRO A 102 -5.33 -14.59 0.03
CA PRO A 102 -4.37 -14.40 -1.05
C PRO A 102 -3.10 -13.69 -0.55
N ARG A 103 -1.98 -14.01 -1.21
CA ARG A 103 -0.75 -13.23 -1.09
C ARG A 103 -0.84 -12.08 -2.09
N ILE A 104 -0.90 -10.86 -1.57
CA ILE A 104 -0.95 -9.61 -2.34
C ILE A 104 0.32 -8.81 -2.08
N PHE A 105 0.53 -7.77 -2.89
CA PHE A 105 1.73 -6.94 -2.87
C PHE A 105 1.33 -5.48 -2.84
N LEU A 106 1.85 -4.73 -1.87
CA LEU A 106 1.94 -3.29 -2.00
C LEU A 106 3.06 -3.02 -3.00
N VAL A 107 2.77 -2.26 -4.04
CA VAL A 107 3.73 -1.85 -5.07
C VAL A 107 3.85 -0.34 -5.06
N VAL A 108 5.09 0.14 -5.11
CA VAL A 108 5.45 1.55 -5.17
C VAL A 108 6.43 1.74 -6.32
N GLU A 109 6.15 2.70 -7.18
CA GLU A 109 6.99 3.05 -8.32
C GLU A 109 7.46 4.49 -8.21
N ASP A 110 8.74 4.71 -8.51
CA ASP A 110 9.34 6.04 -8.57
C ASP A 110 9.36 6.60 -10.00
N ALA A 111 9.60 7.90 -10.13
CA ALA A 111 9.71 8.58 -11.43
C ALA A 111 10.85 8.06 -12.33
N ARG A 112 11.81 7.31 -11.76
CA ARG A 112 12.93 6.69 -12.48
C ARG A 112 12.59 5.28 -12.99
N GLY A 113 11.36 4.80 -12.78
CA GLY A 113 10.89 3.47 -13.17
C GLY A 113 11.35 2.34 -12.25
N ASN A 114 11.88 2.66 -11.07
CA ASN A 114 12.20 1.66 -10.06
C ASN A 114 10.93 1.23 -9.34
N ARG A 115 10.73 -0.08 -9.29
CA ARG A 115 9.61 -0.71 -8.60
C ARG A 115 10.07 -1.36 -7.30
N ARG A 116 9.35 -1.10 -6.22
CA ARG A 116 9.52 -1.76 -4.91
C ARG A 116 8.21 -2.39 -4.49
N GLU A 117 8.31 -3.60 -3.97
CA GLU A 117 7.13 -4.36 -3.55
C GLU A 117 7.29 -5.01 -2.18
N LYS A 118 6.18 -5.11 -1.47
CA LYS A 118 6.08 -5.84 -0.21
C LYS A 118 4.89 -6.75 -0.24
N SER A 119 5.15 -8.05 -0.13
CA SER A 119 4.09 -9.04 -0.05
C SER A 119 3.54 -9.19 1.36
N PHE A 120 2.23 -9.41 1.48
CA PHE A 120 1.56 -9.77 2.72
C PHE A 120 0.33 -10.65 2.42
N LYS A 121 -0.16 -11.38 3.43
CA LYS A 121 -1.40 -12.16 3.31
C LYS A 121 -2.58 -11.28 3.71
N PHE A 122 -3.62 -11.25 2.89
CA PHE A 122 -4.80 -10.43 3.12
C PHE A 122 -6.03 -11.31 3.30
N ARG A 123 -6.87 -11.04 4.30
CA ARG A 123 -8.01 -11.91 4.66
C ARG A 123 -9.28 -11.41 3.99
N VAL A 124 -9.42 -11.67 2.69
CA VAL A 124 -10.53 -11.15 1.86
C VAL A 124 -11.88 -11.48 2.50
N ASP A 125 -12.15 -12.75 2.77
CA ASP A 125 -13.47 -13.19 3.27
C ASP A 125 -13.79 -12.61 4.66
N ASP A 126 -12.76 -12.47 5.52
CA ASP A 126 -12.93 -11.90 6.85
C ASP A 126 -13.27 -10.41 6.76
N TYR A 127 -12.63 -9.67 5.85
CA TYR A 127 -12.82 -8.23 5.71
C TYR A 127 -14.09 -7.85 4.94
N LEU A 128 -14.58 -8.72 4.06
CA LEU A 128 -15.89 -8.54 3.43
C LEU A 128 -17.05 -8.58 4.44
N ARG A 129 -16.87 -9.31 5.56
CA ARG A 129 -17.86 -9.43 6.64
C ARG A 129 -17.87 -8.25 7.61
N LEU A 130 -16.93 -7.31 7.49
CA LEU A 130 -16.96 -6.08 8.28
C LEU A 130 -18.26 -5.32 7.96
N LYS A 131 -18.87 -4.68 8.95
CA LYS A 131 -20.06 -3.84 8.70
C LYS A 131 -19.66 -2.65 7.82
N ASP A 132 -20.52 -2.29 6.86
CA ASP A 132 -20.49 -0.93 6.33
C ASP A 132 -21.19 -0.09 7.40
N GLU A 133 -20.48 0.88 7.98
CA GLU A 133 -21.12 1.93 8.79
C GLU A 133 -21.75 2.97 7.88
#